data_AF-A0AA37U6K5-F1
#
_entry.id   AF-A0AA37U6K5-F1
#
_cell.length_a   1.000
_cell.length_b   1.000
_cell.length_c   1.000
_cell.angle_alpha   90.00
_cell.angle_beta   90.00
_cell.angle_gamma   90.00
#
_symmetry.space_group_name_H-M   'P 1'
#
loop_
_entity.id
_entity.type
_entity.pdbx_description
1 polymer ?
#
loop_
_entity_poly.entity_id
_entity_poly.type
_entity_poly.pdbx_seq_one_letter_code
_entity_poly.pdbx_strand_id
1 'polypeptide(L)'
;MSMTALHRTLALSLGLAFAASTLPVFAQEAAPAEGTTVDTTAPAADTLNMGTETNTPPPPLTQADAAEGQIYQLATFDDWSQRCTKMKDGSDPCELYQLLKDGEGTNVAEISMFALPAGGKAAAGATIIAPLETLLTANLVVGIDAAKPKVYPFTFCAQLGCVARIGFTADEVAQFKKGTKATITIVPAAAPDQKVELAVTLKGFTAGYDAVAATMPKK
;
A
#
# COMPACT_ATOMS: atom_id res chain seq x y z
N MET A 1 -7.61 11.61 -65.59
CA MET A 1 -8.17 12.83 -64.95
C MET A 1 -7.66 12.82 -63.51
N SER A 2 -6.43 13.22 -63.19
CA SER A 2 -5.78 14.55 -63.20
C SER A 2 -6.51 15.61 -62.37
N MET A 3 -5.71 16.35 -61.58
CA MET A 3 -5.97 17.59 -60.80
C MET A 3 -6.42 17.41 -59.32
N THR A 4 -5.82 18.01 -58.28
CA THR A 4 -4.58 18.82 -58.12
C THR A 4 -4.30 18.97 -56.61
N ALA A 5 -3.03 18.99 -56.22
CA ALA A 5 -2.55 19.34 -54.89
C ALA A 5 -2.57 20.88 -54.65
N LEU A 6 -2.68 21.33 -53.39
CA LEU A 6 -2.25 22.66 -53.01
C LEU A 6 -1.50 22.64 -51.67
N HIS A 7 -0.17 22.68 -51.79
CA HIS A 7 0.77 22.91 -50.71
C HIS A 7 0.74 24.39 -50.31
N ARG A 8 0.79 24.68 -49.01
CA ARG A 8 1.11 26.01 -48.50
C ARG A 8 2.47 25.98 -47.80
N THR A 9 3.49 26.19 -48.62
CA THR A 9 4.84 26.61 -48.21
C THR A 9 4.80 28.09 -47.88
N LEU A 10 5.25 28.49 -46.68
CA LEU A 10 5.66 29.85 -46.40
C LEU A 10 7.11 29.80 -45.92
N ALA A 11 7.97 30.49 -46.66
CA ALA A 11 9.41 30.52 -46.47
C ALA A 11 9.87 31.87 -45.88
N LEU A 12 11.03 31.80 -45.21
CA LEU A 12 12.15 32.74 -45.27
C LEU A 12 12.17 34.02 -44.39
N SER A 13 13.13 34.05 -43.45
CA SER A 13 14.17 35.09 -43.22
C SER A 13 14.88 34.74 -41.90
N LEU A 14 16.12 34.25 -41.87
CA LEU A 14 17.43 34.91 -42.03
C LEU A 14 17.62 36.17 -41.15
N GLY A 15 18.32 36.00 -40.02
CA GLY A 15 18.84 37.08 -39.18
C GLY A 15 20.08 36.61 -38.41
N LEU A 16 21.22 37.21 -38.74
CA LEU A 16 22.58 36.92 -38.30
C LEU A 16 22.97 37.80 -37.09
N ALA A 17 23.98 37.36 -36.32
CA ALA A 17 24.95 38.14 -35.53
C ALA A 17 24.88 38.10 -33.97
N PHE A 18 25.91 37.42 -33.42
CA PHE A 18 26.85 37.83 -32.36
C PHE A 18 26.38 38.75 -31.22
N ALA A 19 26.47 38.23 -29.98
CA ALA A 19 26.93 39.01 -28.82
C ALA A 19 27.52 38.07 -27.75
N ALA A 20 28.85 37.98 -27.70
CA ALA A 20 29.57 37.56 -26.51
C ALA A 20 29.44 38.67 -25.46
N SER A 21 29.03 38.32 -24.24
CA SER A 21 29.10 39.23 -23.10
C SER A 21 29.70 38.51 -21.90
N THR A 22 30.98 38.80 -21.71
CA THR A 22 31.77 38.62 -20.50
C THR A 22 31.34 39.62 -19.43
N LEU A 23 31.07 39.17 -18.21
CA LEU A 23 31.05 39.96 -16.96
C LEU A 23 31.41 39.02 -15.78
N PRO A 24 31.86 39.53 -14.63
CA PRO A 24 33.17 40.12 -14.39
C PRO A 24 33.99 39.26 -13.41
N VAL A 25 35.30 39.44 -13.52
CA VAL A 25 36.30 39.02 -12.53
C VAL A 25 36.08 39.81 -11.24
N PHE A 26 35.80 39.12 -10.14
CA PHE A 26 36.19 39.57 -8.80
C PHE A 26 37.48 38.86 -8.44
N ALA A 27 38.56 39.65 -8.39
CA ALA A 27 39.77 39.29 -7.67
C ALA A 27 39.53 39.60 -6.19
N GLN A 28 39.77 38.64 -5.28
CA GLN A 28 40.25 38.98 -3.93
C GLN A 28 40.96 37.79 -3.27
N GLU A 29 42.21 38.07 -2.90
CA GLU A 29 43.05 37.45 -1.89
C GLU A 29 43.45 35.97 -2.01
N ALA A 30 44.72 35.77 -2.39
CA ALA A 30 45.49 34.59 -2.02
C ALA A 30 45.98 34.73 -0.56
N ALA A 31 45.71 33.71 0.25
CA ALA A 31 46.37 33.42 1.53
C ALA A 31 46.33 31.89 1.74
N PRO A 32 47.26 31.31 2.51
CA PRO A 32 48.15 30.26 2.02
C PRO A 32 47.57 28.84 2.10
N ALA A 33 48.14 27.98 1.25
CA ALA A 33 48.01 26.54 1.34
C ALA A 33 48.54 26.04 2.68
N GLU A 34 47.64 25.70 3.60
CA GLU A 34 47.91 24.70 4.62
C GLU A 34 47.73 23.33 3.98
N GLY A 35 48.85 22.61 3.85
CA GLY A 35 48.88 21.24 3.35
C GLY A 35 47.98 20.35 4.19
N THR A 36 46.85 19.96 3.62
CA THR A 36 46.13 18.78 4.10
C THR A 36 46.91 17.59 3.57
N THR A 37 47.62 16.90 4.45
CA THR A 37 48.17 15.58 4.20
C THR A 37 47.05 14.68 3.71
N VAL A 38 47.10 14.28 2.45
CA VAL A 38 46.31 13.18 1.91
C VAL A 38 46.88 11.92 2.54
N ASP A 39 46.33 11.55 3.69
CA ASP A 39 46.60 10.26 4.29
C ASP A 39 46.02 9.20 3.35
N THR A 40 46.94 8.48 2.69
CA THR A 40 46.63 7.47 1.70
C THR A 40 46.41 6.16 2.44
N THR A 41 45.20 5.98 2.98
CA THR A 41 44.74 4.66 3.44
C THR A 41 43.34 4.40 2.86
N ALA A 42 43.30 3.69 1.73
CA ALA A 42 42.10 2.99 1.27
C ALA A 42 42.14 1.53 1.80
N PRO A 43 41.01 0.83 2.01
CA PRO A 43 39.67 1.18 1.51
C PRO A 43 38.59 1.28 2.60
N ALA A 44 37.53 2.01 2.25
CA ALA A 44 36.20 1.87 2.85
C ALA A 44 35.59 0.50 2.46
N ALA A 45 36.11 -0.59 3.03
CA ALA A 45 35.60 -1.94 2.82
C ALA A 45 34.86 -2.52 4.03
N ASP A 46 34.74 -1.77 5.14
CA ASP A 46 34.29 -2.33 6.42
C ASP A 46 32.98 -1.73 6.97
N THR A 47 32.20 -1.04 6.12
CA THR A 47 30.85 -0.56 6.46
C THR A 47 29.74 -1.28 5.70
N LEU A 48 30.08 -2.40 5.04
CA LEU A 48 29.11 -3.27 4.41
C LEU A 48 28.49 -4.16 5.49
N ASN A 49 27.17 -4.08 5.65
CA ASN A 49 26.42 -4.98 6.52
C ASN A 49 26.58 -6.42 6.01
N MET A 50 27.24 -7.28 6.78
CA MET A 50 27.49 -8.69 6.44
C MET A 50 26.24 -9.58 6.57
N GLY A 51 25.08 -8.99 6.86
CA GLY A 51 23.84 -9.70 7.09
C GLY A 51 23.86 -10.50 8.39
N THR A 52 22.69 -10.99 8.79
CA THR A 52 22.58 -12.03 9.81
C THR A 52 21.69 -13.12 9.24
N GLU A 53 22.12 -14.37 9.40
CA GLU A 53 21.35 -15.56 9.02
C GLU A 53 20.03 -15.55 9.81
N THR A 54 18.92 -15.22 9.15
CA THR A 54 17.57 -15.33 9.73
C THR A 54 16.71 -16.18 8.80
N ASN A 55 16.68 -17.49 9.07
CA ASN A 55 15.87 -18.45 8.32
C ASN A 55 14.38 -18.44 8.72
N THR A 56 13.95 -17.51 9.56
CA THR A 56 12.56 -17.40 9.99
C THR A 56 12.23 -15.95 10.28
N PRO A 57 11.17 -15.39 9.67
CA PRO A 57 10.63 -14.09 10.08
C PRO A 57 10.33 -14.11 11.59
N PRO A 58 10.64 -13.03 12.33
CA PRO A 58 10.31 -12.96 13.74
C PRO A 58 8.81 -13.17 13.96
N PRO A 59 8.40 -13.84 15.05
CA PRO A 59 6.99 -14.00 15.38
C PRO A 59 6.32 -12.62 15.56
N PRO A 60 4.99 -12.53 15.35
CA PRO A 60 4.27 -11.30 15.64
C PRO A 60 4.39 -10.95 17.13
N LEU A 61 4.44 -9.65 17.44
CA LEU A 61 4.50 -9.16 18.82
C LEU A 61 3.28 -9.63 19.62
N THR A 62 3.48 -9.88 20.92
CA THR A 62 2.39 -10.10 21.88
C THR A 62 2.00 -8.79 22.57
N GLN A 63 0.87 -8.78 23.27
CA GLN A 63 0.42 -7.60 24.03
C GLN A 63 1.40 -7.15 25.11
N ALA A 64 2.18 -8.08 25.67
CA ALA A 64 3.16 -7.80 26.72
C ALA A 64 4.44 -7.18 26.15
N ASP A 65 4.80 -7.55 24.92
CA ASP A 65 6.05 -7.11 24.27
C ASP A 65 5.89 -5.79 23.50
N ALA A 66 4.65 -5.43 23.14
CA ALA A 66 4.37 -4.25 22.33
C ALA A 66 4.49 -2.94 23.11
N ALA A 67 5.30 -2.03 22.59
CA ALA A 67 5.38 -0.63 23.03
C ALA A 67 4.23 0.21 22.43
N GLU A 68 3.99 1.39 23.00
CA GLU A 68 2.99 2.34 22.50
C GLU A 68 3.15 2.62 21.00
N GLY A 69 2.05 2.57 20.26
CA GLY A 69 2.01 2.76 18.81
C GLY A 69 2.39 1.53 17.99
N GLN A 70 2.86 0.44 18.61
CA GLN A 70 3.14 -0.81 17.91
C GLN A 70 1.88 -1.67 17.75
N ILE A 71 1.83 -2.40 16.63
CA ILE A 71 0.80 -3.41 16.38
C ILE A 71 1.28 -4.74 16.97
N TYR A 72 0.39 -5.41 17.69
CA TYR A 72 0.59 -6.78 18.19
C TYR A 72 -0.56 -7.68 17.79
N GLN A 73 -0.31 -8.99 17.77
CA GLN A 73 -1.34 -9.98 17.51
C GLN A 73 -1.92 -10.45 18.85
N LEU A 74 -3.21 -10.19 19.06
CA LEU A 74 -3.91 -10.57 20.29
C LEU A 74 -4.43 -12.00 20.22
N ALA A 75 -4.95 -12.41 19.06
CA ALA A 75 -5.53 -13.73 18.85
C ALA A 75 -5.48 -14.13 17.36
N THR A 76 -5.66 -15.43 17.11
CA THR A 76 -5.80 -16.01 15.77
C THR A 76 -7.08 -16.83 15.71
N PHE A 77 -7.82 -16.66 14.62
CA PHE A 77 -9.09 -17.30 14.33
C PHE A 77 -8.99 -17.96 12.95
N ASP A 78 -8.51 -19.20 12.93
CA ASP A 78 -8.17 -19.91 11.69
C ASP A 78 -7.24 -19.06 10.80
N ASP A 79 -7.78 -18.51 9.72
CA ASP A 79 -7.03 -17.75 8.73
C ASP A 79 -7.01 -16.23 9.02
N TRP A 80 -7.65 -15.79 10.10
CA TRP A 80 -7.69 -14.39 10.51
C TRP A 80 -6.85 -14.13 11.76
N SER A 81 -6.18 -12.99 11.80
CA SER A 81 -5.50 -12.48 12.98
C SER A 81 -6.24 -11.28 13.55
N GLN A 82 -6.53 -11.28 14.84
CA GLN A 82 -6.90 -10.06 15.55
C GLN A 82 -5.62 -9.31 15.91
N ARG A 83 -5.42 -8.16 15.28
CA ARG A 83 -4.28 -7.28 15.52
C ARG A 83 -4.77 -6.03 16.23
N CYS A 84 -4.01 -5.56 17.22
CA CYS A 84 -4.36 -4.38 17.99
C CYS A 84 -3.17 -3.42 18.05
N THR A 85 -3.46 -2.13 18.05
CA THR A 85 -2.42 -1.10 18.25
C THR A 85 -2.35 -0.75 19.72
N LYS A 86 -1.16 -0.86 20.32
CA LYS A 86 -0.95 -0.55 21.74
C LYS A 86 -1.15 0.94 21.99
N MET A 87 -2.08 1.28 22.87
CA MET A 87 -2.37 2.64 23.33
C MET A 87 -1.93 2.83 24.78
N LYS A 88 -1.59 4.07 25.12
CA LYS A 88 -1.16 4.43 26.48
C LYS A 88 -2.25 4.28 27.53
N ASP A 89 -3.51 4.49 27.15
CA ASP A 89 -4.68 4.42 28.03
C ASP A 89 -5.28 3.01 28.12
N GLY A 90 -4.69 2.02 27.45
CA GLY A 90 -5.16 0.64 27.38
C GLY A 90 -6.38 0.43 26.48
N SER A 91 -6.84 1.46 25.76
CA SER A 91 -7.95 1.36 24.80
C SER A 91 -7.47 0.92 23.41
N ASP A 92 -6.70 -0.17 23.36
CA ASP A 92 -6.07 -0.67 22.14
C ASP A 92 -7.12 -0.95 21.05
N PRO A 93 -7.18 -0.17 19.95
CA PRO A 93 -8.10 -0.46 18.86
C PRO A 93 -7.62 -1.70 18.12
N CYS A 94 -8.52 -2.65 17.89
CA CYS A 94 -8.22 -3.85 17.14
C CYS A 94 -8.88 -3.87 15.76
N GLU A 95 -8.25 -4.62 14.86
CA GLU A 95 -8.73 -4.95 13.53
C GLU A 95 -8.57 -6.45 13.27
N LEU A 96 -9.41 -6.98 12.38
CA LEU A 96 -9.37 -8.34 11.90
C LEU A 96 -8.61 -8.36 10.58
N TYR A 97 -7.51 -9.11 10.52
CA TYR A 97 -6.56 -9.07 9.43
C TYR A 97 -6.42 -10.41 8.71
N GLN A 98 -6.26 -10.36 7.39
CA GLN A 98 -5.82 -11.50 6.59
C GLN A 98 -4.86 -11.03 5.49
N LEU A 99 -3.74 -11.74 5.36
CA LEU A 99 -2.81 -11.61 4.24
C LEU A 99 -3.29 -12.52 3.10
N LEU A 100 -3.50 -11.95 1.94
CA LEU A 100 -4.10 -12.61 0.78
C LEU A 100 -3.02 -13.07 -0.18
N LYS A 101 -3.20 -14.30 -0.65
CA LYS A 101 -2.28 -14.94 -1.57
C LYS A 101 -2.93 -15.19 -2.91
N ASP A 102 -2.12 -15.21 -3.95
CA ASP A 102 -2.55 -15.70 -5.27
C ASP A 102 -2.59 -17.24 -5.31
N GLY A 103 -2.93 -17.79 -6.48
CA GLY A 103 -2.99 -19.23 -6.71
C GLY A 103 -1.64 -19.94 -6.59
N GLU A 104 -0.53 -19.21 -6.58
CA GLU A 104 0.83 -19.74 -6.42
C GLU A 104 1.31 -19.66 -4.96
N GLY A 105 0.51 -19.06 -4.08
CA GLY A 105 0.83 -18.90 -2.66
C GLY A 105 1.67 -17.66 -2.35
N THR A 106 1.86 -16.77 -3.32
CA THR A 106 2.59 -15.51 -3.16
C THR A 106 1.72 -14.49 -2.44
N ASN A 107 2.29 -13.75 -1.50
CA ASN A 107 1.57 -12.66 -0.82
C ASN A 107 1.32 -11.52 -1.80
N VAL A 108 0.06 -11.14 -2.02
CA VAL A 108 -0.31 -10.10 -3.01
C VAL A 108 -0.98 -8.92 -2.36
N ALA A 109 -2.00 -9.12 -1.54
CA ALA A 109 -2.76 -8.03 -0.96
C ALA A 109 -3.09 -8.33 0.51
N GLU A 110 -3.62 -7.36 1.22
CA GLU A 110 -4.12 -7.58 2.56
C GLU A 110 -5.47 -6.90 2.78
N ILE A 111 -6.26 -7.48 3.67
CA ILE A 111 -7.51 -6.91 4.14
C ILE A 111 -7.44 -6.77 5.66
N SER A 112 -7.77 -5.58 6.15
CA SER A 112 -8.05 -5.34 7.56
C SER A 112 -9.47 -4.82 7.74
N MET A 113 -10.18 -5.32 8.75
CA MET A 113 -11.58 -5.00 9.02
C MET A 113 -11.77 -4.58 10.46
N PHE A 114 -12.62 -3.58 10.71
CA PHE A 114 -12.98 -3.11 12.03
C PHE A 114 -14.48 -2.89 12.13
N ALA A 115 -15.03 -3.11 13.32
CA ALA A 115 -16.44 -2.85 13.57
C ALA A 115 -16.69 -1.33 13.70
N LEU A 116 -17.84 -0.88 13.24
CA LEU A 116 -18.29 0.51 13.35
C LEU A 116 -19.40 0.62 14.41
N PRO A 117 -19.54 1.78 15.08
CA PRO A 117 -20.67 2.03 15.95
C PRO A 117 -22.02 1.88 15.22
N ALA A 118 -23.04 1.45 15.95
CA ALA A 118 -24.39 1.32 15.41
C ALA A 118 -24.97 2.67 14.95
N GLY A 119 -25.93 2.61 14.01
CA GLY A 119 -26.63 3.79 13.48
C GLY A 119 -26.07 4.35 12.16
N GLY A 120 -24.92 3.84 11.70
CA GLY A 120 -24.39 4.12 10.37
C GLY A 120 -24.98 3.22 9.27
N LYS A 121 -24.75 3.60 8.01
CA LYS A 121 -25.06 2.73 6.84
C LYS A 121 -24.16 1.50 6.77
N ALA A 122 -22.94 1.61 7.27
CA ALA A 122 -21.97 0.54 7.35
C ALA A 122 -21.87 0.01 8.78
N ALA A 123 -21.89 -1.30 8.93
CA ALA A 123 -21.66 -2.01 10.19
C ALA A 123 -20.16 -2.33 10.40
N ALA A 124 -19.40 -2.44 9.31
CA ALA A 124 -17.96 -2.63 9.36
C ALA A 124 -17.25 -1.68 8.38
N GLY A 125 -16.09 -1.20 8.78
CA GLY A 125 -15.11 -0.59 7.88
C GLY A 125 -14.04 -1.61 7.52
N ALA A 126 -13.47 -1.50 6.32
CA ALA A 126 -12.33 -2.29 5.92
C ALA A 126 -11.34 -1.47 5.11
N THR A 127 -10.07 -1.82 5.23
CA THR A 127 -8.98 -1.31 4.41
C THR A 127 -8.42 -2.48 3.62
N ILE A 128 -8.34 -2.33 2.30
CA ILE A 128 -7.65 -3.28 1.44
C ILE A 128 -6.46 -2.57 0.82
N ILE A 129 -5.29 -3.20 0.94
CA ILE A 129 -4.05 -2.71 0.36
C ILE A 129 -3.65 -3.68 -0.74
N ALA A 130 -3.75 -3.21 -1.98
CA ALA A 130 -3.28 -3.91 -3.17
C ALA A 130 -1.84 -3.49 -3.51
N PRO A 131 -1.08 -4.28 -4.28
CA PRO A 131 0.26 -3.92 -4.72
C PRO A 131 0.34 -2.57 -5.42
N LEU A 132 1.54 -2.00 -5.44
CA LEU A 132 1.89 -0.99 -6.43
C LEU A 132 1.73 -1.56 -7.84
N GLU A 133 1.58 -0.67 -8.82
CA GLU A 133 1.26 -1.05 -10.21
C GLU A 133 -0.14 -1.70 -10.37
N THR A 134 -1.05 -1.48 -9.42
CA THR A 134 -2.49 -1.78 -9.60
C THR A 134 -3.15 -0.69 -10.48
N LEU A 135 -3.95 -1.10 -11.47
CA LEU A 135 -4.70 -0.20 -12.35
C LEU A 135 -5.87 0.45 -11.62
N LEU A 136 -5.70 1.71 -11.21
CA LEU A 136 -6.68 2.41 -10.37
C LEU A 136 -8.03 2.65 -11.06
N THR A 137 -8.04 2.87 -12.37
CA THR A 137 -9.26 3.12 -13.14
C THR A 137 -10.16 1.89 -13.26
N ALA A 138 -9.60 0.68 -13.08
CA ALA A 138 -10.37 -0.56 -13.02
C ALA A 138 -11.10 -0.75 -11.68
N ASN A 139 -10.70 0.00 -10.64
CA ASN A 139 -11.18 -0.12 -9.27
C ASN A 139 -10.93 -1.51 -8.66
N LEU A 140 -11.23 -1.64 -7.37
CA LEU A 140 -11.24 -2.92 -6.66
C LEU A 140 -12.62 -3.56 -6.81
N VAL A 141 -12.70 -4.87 -7.04
CA VAL A 141 -13.97 -5.61 -7.00
C VAL A 141 -13.96 -6.60 -5.83
N VAL A 142 -15.04 -6.64 -5.06
CA VAL A 142 -15.23 -7.59 -3.97
C VAL A 142 -16.51 -8.40 -4.21
N GLY A 143 -16.39 -9.72 -4.22
CA GLY A 143 -17.50 -10.67 -4.23
C GLY A 143 -17.55 -11.49 -2.94
N ILE A 144 -18.74 -11.87 -2.49
CA ILE A 144 -18.95 -12.75 -1.33
C ILE A 144 -19.79 -13.94 -1.83
N ASP A 145 -19.20 -15.13 -1.85
CA ASP A 145 -19.75 -16.34 -2.47
C ASP A 145 -20.36 -16.06 -3.86
N ALA A 146 -21.67 -16.32 -4.02
CA ALA A 146 -22.43 -16.11 -5.27
C ALA A 146 -23.19 -14.77 -5.31
N ALA A 147 -23.02 -13.90 -4.30
CA ALA A 147 -23.64 -12.58 -4.31
C ALA A 147 -23.06 -11.71 -5.43
N LYS A 148 -23.85 -10.74 -5.90
CA LYS A 148 -23.42 -9.81 -6.95
C LYS A 148 -22.18 -9.03 -6.46
N PRO A 149 -21.04 -9.09 -7.17
CA PRO A 149 -19.85 -8.36 -6.77
C PRO A 149 -20.07 -6.84 -6.77
N LYS A 150 -19.37 -6.15 -5.88
CA LYS A 150 -19.40 -4.70 -5.74
C LYS A 150 -18.06 -4.09 -6.08
N VAL A 151 -18.11 -2.90 -6.66
CA VAL A 151 -16.93 -2.14 -7.09
C VAL A 151 -16.63 -1.05 -6.06
N TYR A 152 -15.37 -0.93 -5.67
CA TYR A 152 -14.87 0.02 -4.69
C TYR A 152 -13.69 0.80 -5.27
N PRO A 153 -13.73 2.13 -5.30
CA PRO A 153 -12.62 2.91 -5.80
C PRO A 153 -11.42 2.84 -4.87
N PHE A 154 -10.23 2.81 -5.46
CA PHE A 154 -9.00 3.11 -4.73
C PHE A 154 -9.04 4.58 -4.29
N THR A 155 -8.70 4.84 -3.04
CA THR A 155 -8.73 6.18 -2.44
C THR A 155 -7.40 6.91 -2.67
N PHE A 156 -6.28 6.22 -2.52
CA PHE A 156 -4.92 6.74 -2.76
C PHE A 156 -3.93 5.57 -2.86
N CYS A 157 -2.70 5.85 -3.30
CA CYS A 157 -1.58 4.92 -3.15
C CYS A 157 -0.48 5.57 -2.31
N ALA A 158 0.23 4.74 -1.55
CA ALA A 158 1.40 5.10 -0.77
C ALA A 158 2.46 4.01 -0.95
N GLN A 159 3.61 4.15 -0.28
CA GLN A 159 4.71 3.17 -0.38
C GLN A 159 4.28 1.73 -0.04
N LEU A 160 3.30 1.58 0.85
CA LEU A 160 2.74 0.29 1.24
C LEU A 160 1.85 -0.36 0.17
N GLY A 161 1.37 0.40 -0.81
CA GLY A 161 0.43 -0.07 -1.83
C GLY A 161 -0.73 0.89 -2.09
N CYS A 162 -1.67 0.42 -2.90
CA CYS A 162 -2.87 1.14 -3.29
C CYS A 162 -4.06 0.77 -2.39
N VAL A 163 -4.63 1.79 -1.75
CA VAL A 163 -5.56 1.64 -0.64
C VAL A 163 -7.00 1.83 -1.10
N ALA A 164 -7.85 0.85 -0.84
CA ALA A 164 -9.30 0.98 -0.92
C ALA A 164 -9.90 1.00 0.49
N ARG A 165 -10.78 1.97 0.76
CA ARG A 165 -11.54 2.06 2.01
C ARG A 165 -12.98 1.66 1.75
N ILE A 166 -13.44 0.64 2.46
CA ILE A 166 -14.71 -0.03 2.20
C ILE A 166 -15.61 0.09 3.43
N GLY A 167 -16.90 0.32 3.20
CA GLY A 167 -17.95 0.12 4.19
C GLY A 167 -18.78 -1.10 3.81
N PHE A 168 -18.92 -2.05 4.73
CA PHE A 168 -19.84 -3.17 4.60
C PHE A 168 -21.10 -2.92 5.43
N THR A 169 -22.25 -3.13 4.81
CA THR A 169 -23.57 -3.11 5.46
C THR A 169 -23.71 -4.28 6.44
N ALA A 170 -24.70 -4.20 7.35
CA ALA A 170 -25.00 -5.30 8.26
C ALA A 170 -25.31 -6.62 7.52
N ASP A 171 -26.02 -6.54 6.39
CA ASP A 171 -26.34 -7.71 5.57
C ASP A 171 -25.10 -8.33 4.91
N GLU A 172 -24.11 -7.51 4.53
CA GLU A 172 -22.84 -8.02 4.00
C GLU A 172 -22.00 -8.66 5.09
N VAL A 173 -21.90 -8.04 6.27
CA VAL A 173 -21.23 -8.67 7.42
C VAL A 173 -21.90 -10.01 7.76
N ALA A 174 -23.23 -10.08 7.71
CA ALA A 174 -23.95 -11.34 7.88
C ALA A 174 -23.66 -12.36 6.78
N GLN A 175 -23.42 -11.93 5.54
CA GLN A 175 -22.94 -12.79 4.45
C GLN A 175 -21.52 -13.29 4.72
N PHE A 176 -20.59 -12.43 5.14
CA PHE A 176 -19.24 -12.86 5.54
C PHE A 176 -19.29 -13.93 6.65
N LYS A 177 -20.19 -13.77 7.65
CA LYS A 177 -20.35 -14.73 8.76
C LYS A 177 -20.91 -16.10 8.34
N LYS A 178 -21.76 -16.13 7.32
CA LYS A 178 -22.41 -17.36 6.83
C LYS A 178 -21.68 -18.00 5.65
N GLY A 179 -20.90 -17.19 4.95
CA GLY A 179 -20.25 -17.53 3.70
C GLY A 179 -19.02 -18.40 3.90
N THR A 180 -18.48 -18.84 2.78
CA THR A 180 -17.29 -19.71 2.76
C THR A 180 -16.08 -19.00 2.18
N LYS A 181 -16.30 -18.15 1.17
CA LYS A 181 -15.24 -17.44 0.45
C LYS A 181 -15.71 -16.06 0.04
N ALA A 182 -14.87 -15.06 0.27
CA ALA A 182 -14.93 -13.80 -0.47
C ALA A 182 -13.79 -13.75 -1.50
N THR A 183 -13.96 -12.97 -2.56
CA THR A 183 -12.97 -12.82 -3.62
C THR A 183 -12.71 -11.34 -3.84
N ILE A 184 -11.44 -10.96 -3.79
CA ILE A 184 -10.97 -9.64 -4.17
C ILE A 184 -10.36 -9.74 -5.55
N THR A 185 -10.78 -8.88 -6.47
CA THR A 185 -10.22 -8.80 -7.82
C THR A 185 -9.52 -7.47 -8.01
N ILE A 186 -8.27 -7.54 -8.46
CA ILE A 186 -7.46 -6.40 -8.89
C ILE A 186 -7.03 -6.58 -10.35
N VAL A 187 -6.68 -5.48 -11.01
CA VAL A 187 -6.18 -5.48 -12.39
C VAL A 187 -4.77 -4.88 -12.38
N PRO A 188 -3.74 -5.59 -12.89
CA PRO A 188 -2.40 -5.02 -13.03
C PRO A 188 -2.38 -3.89 -14.07
N ALA A 189 -1.66 -2.80 -13.80
CA ALA A 189 -1.48 -1.69 -14.73
C ALA A 189 -0.70 -2.10 -15.99
N ALA A 190 0.26 -3.02 -15.84
CA ALA A 190 1.04 -3.57 -16.95
C ALA A 190 0.23 -4.52 -17.85
N ALA A 191 -0.88 -5.08 -17.36
CA ALA A 191 -1.74 -6.01 -18.08
C ALA A 191 -3.24 -5.71 -17.85
N PRO A 192 -3.78 -4.62 -18.44
CA PRO A 192 -5.15 -4.15 -18.19
C PRO A 192 -6.26 -5.12 -18.61
N ASP A 193 -5.94 -6.12 -19.42
CA ASP A 193 -6.82 -7.21 -19.87
C ASP A 193 -6.86 -8.40 -18.91
N GLN A 194 -5.93 -8.46 -17.95
CA GLN A 194 -5.81 -9.55 -16.98
C GLN A 194 -6.42 -9.19 -15.63
N LYS A 195 -6.93 -10.20 -14.92
CA LYS A 195 -7.49 -10.07 -13.57
C LYS A 195 -6.76 -11.01 -12.63
N VAL A 196 -6.41 -10.48 -11.46
CA VAL A 196 -5.88 -11.27 -10.35
C VAL A 196 -6.99 -11.42 -9.32
N GLU A 197 -7.44 -12.65 -9.11
CA GLU A 197 -8.45 -12.99 -8.11
C GLU A 197 -7.78 -13.58 -6.87
N LEU A 198 -7.97 -12.90 -5.75
CA LEU A 198 -7.42 -13.27 -4.45
C LEU A 198 -8.55 -13.80 -3.57
N ALA A 199 -8.38 -15.02 -3.08
CA ALA A 199 -9.34 -15.62 -2.16
C ALA A 199 -9.16 -15.03 -0.76
N VAL A 200 -10.26 -14.54 -0.20
CA VAL A 200 -10.40 -14.21 1.22
C VAL A 200 -11.15 -15.37 1.86
N THR A 201 -10.48 -16.14 2.69
CA THR A 201 -11.11 -17.25 3.42
C THR A 201 -11.98 -16.69 4.55
N LEU A 202 -13.20 -17.23 4.65
CA LEU A 202 -14.16 -16.82 5.69
C LEU A 202 -14.13 -17.74 6.91
N LYS A 203 -13.24 -18.73 6.92
CA LYS A 203 -13.00 -19.61 8.06
C LYS A 203 -12.46 -18.78 9.22
N GLY A 204 -13.12 -18.84 10.37
CA GLY A 204 -12.77 -18.04 11.55
C GLY A 204 -13.27 -16.59 11.54
N PHE A 205 -13.86 -16.10 10.44
CA PHE A 205 -14.31 -14.70 10.32
C PHE A 205 -15.29 -14.31 11.43
N THR A 206 -16.31 -15.15 11.69
CA THR A 206 -17.35 -14.83 12.68
C THR A 206 -16.75 -14.60 14.07
N ALA A 207 -15.93 -15.54 14.54
CA ALA A 207 -15.29 -15.45 15.85
C ALA A 207 -14.35 -14.25 15.94
N GLY A 208 -13.54 -14.03 14.89
CA GLY A 208 -12.60 -12.91 14.87
C GLY A 208 -13.28 -11.55 14.78
N TYR A 209 -14.32 -11.40 13.96
CA TYR A 209 -15.06 -10.15 13.84
C TYR A 209 -15.78 -9.81 15.16
N ASP A 210 -16.36 -10.82 15.83
CA ASP A 210 -17.02 -10.62 17.13
C ASP A 210 -16.00 -10.25 18.23
N ALA A 211 -14.80 -10.83 18.19
CA ALA A 211 -13.70 -10.45 19.09
C ALA A 211 -13.24 -8.99 18.86
N VAL A 212 -13.11 -8.56 17.60
CA VAL A 212 -12.79 -7.17 17.26
C VAL A 212 -13.92 -6.22 17.67
N ALA A 213 -15.17 -6.59 17.43
CA ALA A 213 -16.33 -5.79 17.84
C ALA A 213 -16.38 -5.57 19.37
N ALA A 214 -15.96 -6.58 20.16
CA ALA A 214 -15.87 -6.47 21.61
C ALA A 214 -14.81 -5.48 22.11
N THR A 215 -13.82 -5.15 21.28
CA THR A 215 -12.74 -4.18 21.59
C THR A 215 -13.05 -2.75 21.15
N MET A 216 -14.23 -2.49 20.55
CA MET A 216 -14.61 -1.13 20.17
C MET A 216 -14.64 -0.21 21.40
N PRO A 217 -14.05 1.00 21.32
CA PRO A 217 -14.17 1.99 22.37
C PRO A 217 -15.65 2.31 22.62
N LYS A 218 -16.10 2.14 23.86
CA LYS A 218 -17.44 2.58 24.27
C LYS A 218 -17.40 4.10 24.35
N LYS A 219 -18.14 4.77 23.48
CA LYS A 219 -18.38 6.22 23.58
C LYS A 219 -19.19 6.55 24.83
#